data_AF-A0A9E2LIX1-F1
#
_entry.id   AF-A0A9E2LIX1-F1
#
_cell.length_a   1.000
_cell.length_b   1.000
_cell.length_c   1.000
_cell.angle_alpha   90.00
_cell.angle_beta   90.00
_cell.angle_gamma   90.00
#
_symmetry.space_group_name_H-M   'P 1'
#
loop_
_entity.id
_entity.type
_entity.pdbx_description
1 polymer ?
#
loop_
_entity_poly.entity_id
_entity_poly.type
_entity_poly.pdbx_seq_one_letter_code
_entity_poly.pdbx_strand_id
1 'polypeptide(L)'
;MFIPILLFSGVFLFGANPVVTQPKPQNVPVLKYAGVAPPKPELPKEIPPAGGKCVMLWPGFQLKPSPGGSRFFFLFSSPFQLQSQDLSEGNTKIFRLLAPACSAWQKHAWRDLITRFFQTPIEKVSFFRDDKGTKLIIDFLYKNGNNTPKPVITHMTFQNYYLLILDFHPDKTDTPVKVLPTPSK
;
A
#
# COMPACT_ATOMS: atom_id res chain seq x y z
N MET A 1 -33.86 -38.72 65.54
CA MET A 1 -33.34 -39.53 64.41
C MET A 1 -32.15 -38.77 63.84
N PHE A 2 -30.93 -39.27 64.09
CA PHE A 2 -29.66 -38.65 63.70
C PHE A 2 -29.29 -39.06 62.26
N ILE A 3 -28.83 -38.11 61.44
CA ILE A 3 -28.24 -38.38 60.12
C ILE A 3 -26.81 -37.82 60.14
N PRO A 4 -25.77 -38.60 59.81
CA PRO A 4 -24.38 -38.17 59.93
C PRO A 4 -23.94 -37.33 58.72
N ILE A 5 -23.06 -36.37 59.00
CA ILE A 5 -22.35 -35.52 58.05
C ILE A 5 -21.14 -36.30 57.53
N LEU A 6 -21.08 -36.54 56.22
CA LEU A 6 -19.88 -37.04 55.54
C LEU A 6 -19.00 -35.86 55.11
N LEU A 7 -17.85 -35.74 55.78
CA LEU A 7 -16.73 -34.86 55.41
C LEU A 7 -16.02 -35.44 54.18
N PHE A 8 -16.05 -34.72 53.06
CA PHE A 8 -15.16 -34.97 51.93
C PHE A 8 -13.92 -34.08 52.04
N SER A 9 -12.79 -34.70 52.38
CA SER A 9 -11.46 -34.11 52.31
C SER A 9 -10.99 -34.05 50.86
N GLY A 10 -11.18 -32.91 50.20
CA GLY A 10 -10.64 -32.63 48.87
C GLY A 10 -9.19 -32.14 48.96
N VAL A 11 -8.25 -32.98 48.54
CA VAL A 11 -6.84 -32.65 48.35
C VAL A 11 -6.70 -31.64 47.21
N PHE A 12 -6.27 -30.41 47.50
CA PHE A 12 -5.85 -29.45 46.48
C PHE A 12 -4.47 -29.86 45.95
N LEU A 13 -4.43 -30.42 44.75
CA LEU A 13 -3.20 -30.57 43.97
C LEU A 13 -2.81 -29.19 43.41
N PHE A 14 -1.67 -28.67 43.86
CA PHE A 14 -1.01 -27.52 43.24
C PHE A 14 -0.59 -27.88 41.81
N GLY A 15 -1.38 -27.44 40.83
CA GLY A 15 -1.00 -27.46 39.43
C GLY A 15 0.09 -26.42 39.17
N ALA A 16 1.29 -26.87 38.80
CA ALA A 16 2.35 -26.01 38.31
C ALA A 16 1.89 -25.32 37.02
N ASN A 17 1.85 -23.98 37.02
CA ASN A 17 1.60 -23.20 35.81
C ASN A 17 2.75 -23.42 34.81
N PRO A 18 2.49 -23.79 33.55
CA PRO A 18 3.54 -23.87 32.55
C PRO A 18 4.09 -22.46 32.27
N VAL A 19 5.41 -22.32 32.36
CA VAL A 19 6.12 -21.13 31.94
C VAL A 19 5.90 -20.97 30.43
N VAL A 20 5.09 -19.98 30.05
CA VAL A 20 4.96 -19.57 28.65
C VAL A 20 6.25 -18.85 28.28
N THR A 21 7.18 -19.60 27.70
CA THR A 21 8.42 -19.05 27.13
C THR A 21 8.03 -18.12 25.98
N GLN A 22 8.02 -16.80 26.23
CA GLN A 22 7.82 -15.82 25.17
C GLN A 22 8.93 -16.00 24.12
N PRO A 23 8.60 -16.15 22.83
CA PRO A 23 9.59 -16.29 21.79
C PRO A 23 10.44 -15.00 21.75
N LYS A 24 11.75 -15.18 21.94
CA LYS A 24 12.75 -14.11 21.84
C LYS A 24 12.59 -13.41 20.49
N PRO A 25 12.50 -12.06 20.44
CA PRO A 25 12.35 -11.34 19.18
C PRO A 25 13.54 -11.70 18.28
N GLN A 26 13.25 -12.47 17.23
CA GLN A 26 14.23 -12.76 16.19
C GLN A 26 14.56 -11.42 15.53
N ASN A 27 15.83 -11.04 15.62
CA ASN A 27 16.37 -9.89 14.92
C ASN A 27 16.46 -10.24 13.44
N VAL A 28 15.31 -10.29 12.77
CA VAL A 28 15.23 -10.51 11.32
C VAL A 28 15.76 -9.24 10.67
N PRO A 29 16.85 -9.30 9.90
CA PRO A 29 17.30 -8.14 9.15
C PRO A 29 16.14 -7.71 8.25
N VAL A 30 15.56 -6.54 8.54
CA VAL A 30 14.52 -5.94 7.71
C VAL A 30 15.17 -5.60 6.37
N LEU A 31 15.04 -6.52 5.41
CA LEU A 31 15.45 -6.27 4.04
C LEU A 31 14.74 -4.99 3.58
N LYS A 32 15.52 -3.94 3.27
CA LYS A 32 14.99 -2.73 2.66
C LYS A 32 14.36 -3.14 1.32
N TYR A 33 13.04 -3.19 1.26
CA TYR A 33 12.34 -3.42 0.02
C TYR A 33 12.62 -2.24 -0.92
N ALA A 34 13.43 -2.48 -1.94
CA ALA A 34 13.86 -1.44 -2.89
C ALA A 34 12.72 -0.94 -3.80
N GLY A 35 11.53 -1.55 -3.71
CA GLY A 35 10.45 -1.34 -4.66
C GLY A 35 10.70 -2.04 -5.99
N VAL A 36 9.67 -2.06 -6.83
CA VAL A 36 9.87 -2.30 -8.26
C VAL A 36 10.08 -0.90 -8.84
N ALA A 37 11.29 -0.57 -9.25
CA ALA A 37 11.52 0.64 -10.03
C ALA A 37 10.90 0.44 -11.42
N PRO A 38 10.53 1.53 -12.15
CA PRO A 38 10.23 1.41 -13.58
C PRO A 38 11.32 0.54 -14.21
N PRO A 39 10.96 -0.48 -15.00
CA PRO A 39 11.91 -1.52 -15.32
C PRO A 39 13.13 -0.93 -16.03
N LYS A 40 14.27 -1.63 -15.88
CA LYS A 40 15.34 -1.58 -16.87
C LYS A 40 14.70 -1.72 -18.26
N PRO A 41 15.28 -1.17 -19.34
CA PRO A 41 14.59 -0.94 -20.61
C PRO A 41 14.05 -2.18 -21.35
N GLU A 42 14.02 -3.36 -20.75
CA GLU A 42 13.46 -4.57 -21.31
C GLU A 42 11.97 -4.67 -20.95
N LEU A 43 11.13 -4.48 -21.97
CA LEU A 43 9.71 -4.77 -21.90
C LEU A 43 9.49 -6.30 -21.90
N PRO A 44 8.48 -6.83 -21.19
CA PRO A 44 8.08 -8.23 -21.33
C PRO A 44 7.78 -8.55 -22.81
N LYS A 45 8.09 -9.77 -23.23
CA LYS A 45 7.94 -10.20 -24.64
C LYS A 45 6.50 -10.13 -25.17
N GLU A 46 5.50 -10.21 -24.29
CA GLU A 46 4.08 -10.24 -24.64
C GLU A 46 3.30 -9.07 -24.02
N ILE A 47 3.52 -7.87 -24.58
CA ILE A 47 2.69 -6.69 -24.30
C ILE A 47 2.11 -6.17 -25.62
N PRO A 48 0.93 -5.51 -25.62
CA PRO A 48 0.41 -4.90 -26.83
C PRO A 48 1.38 -3.82 -27.31
N PRO A 49 1.42 -3.58 -28.63
CA PRO A 49 2.26 -2.52 -29.18
C PRO A 49 1.86 -1.16 -28.59
N ALA A 50 2.82 -0.25 -28.55
CA ALA A 50 2.55 1.16 -28.30
C ALA A 50 1.62 1.74 -29.38
N GLY A 51 0.72 2.63 -28.97
CA GLY A 51 -0.35 3.17 -29.80
C GLY A 51 -1.65 2.36 -29.80
N GLY A 52 -2.71 2.92 -30.38
CA GLY A 52 -4.01 2.28 -30.53
C GLY A 52 -4.93 2.43 -29.31
N LYS A 53 -5.56 1.33 -28.88
CA LYS A 53 -6.49 1.34 -27.73
C LYS A 53 -5.70 1.55 -26.44
N CYS A 54 -6.21 2.40 -25.55
CA CYS A 54 -5.58 2.61 -24.25
C CYS A 54 -5.71 1.35 -23.37
N VAL A 55 -4.57 0.80 -22.96
CA VAL A 55 -4.48 -0.38 -22.11
C VAL A 55 -3.36 -0.17 -21.08
N MET A 56 -3.68 -0.33 -19.80
CA MET A 56 -2.70 -0.40 -18.70
C MET A 56 -2.01 -1.76 -18.73
N LEU A 57 -0.68 -1.73 -18.81
CA LEU A 57 0.19 -2.90 -19.00
C LEU A 57 0.71 -3.44 -17.68
N TRP A 58 1.17 -2.55 -16.80
CA TRP A 58 1.44 -2.88 -15.41
C TRP A 58 1.41 -1.63 -14.54
N PRO A 59 1.14 -1.81 -13.24
CA PRO A 59 1.36 -0.82 -12.22
C PRO A 59 2.68 -1.11 -11.47
N GLY A 60 3.19 -0.14 -10.74
CA GLY A 60 4.35 -0.32 -9.90
C GLY A 60 4.37 0.65 -8.72
N PHE A 61 5.14 0.27 -7.71
CA PHE A 61 5.33 1.01 -6.48
C PHE A 61 6.81 1.02 -6.10
N GLN A 62 7.30 2.21 -5.76
CA GLN A 62 8.65 2.44 -5.27
C GLN A 62 8.58 3.31 -4.01
N LEU A 63 9.16 2.82 -2.92
CA LEU A 63 9.36 3.63 -1.72
C LEU A 63 10.47 4.64 -1.99
N LYS A 64 10.25 5.91 -1.62
CA LYS A 64 11.31 6.93 -1.74
C LYS A 64 12.19 6.93 -0.48
N PRO A 65 13.43 7.44 -0.56
CA PRO A 65 14.34 7.48 0.59
C PRO A 65 13.84 8.33 1.77
N SER A 66 12.93 9.28 1.53
CA SER A 66 12.36 10.14 2.57
C SER A 66 11.17 9.47 3.29
N PRO A 67 11.05 9.58 4.62
CA PRO A 67 9.92 9.01 5.37
C PRO A 67 8.57 9.55 4.88
N GLY A 68 7.64 8.69 4.46
CA GLY A 68 6.35 9.12 3.88
C GLY A 68 6.38 9.35 2.36
N GLY A 69 7.57 9.44 1.76
CA GLY A 69 7.73 9.57 0.32
C GLY A 69 7.45 8.27 -0.42
N SER A 70 6.63 8.32 -1.46
CA SER A 70 6.38 7.15 -2.31
C SER A 70 6.09 7.53 -3.76
N ARG A 71 6.36 6.60 -4.67
CA ARG A 71 6.10 6.73 -6.10
C ARG A 71 5.25 5.56 -6.56
N PHE A 72 4.15 5.88 -7.23
CA PHE A 72 3.37 4.93 -8.01
C PHE A 72 3.56 5.24 -9.48
N PHE A 73 3.58 4.22 -10.33
CA PHE A 73 3.69 4.42 -11.76
C PHE A 73 2.88 3.39 -12.53
N PHE A 74 2.40 3.79 -13.69
CA PHE A 74 1.47 3.02 -14.50
C PHE A 74 1.87 3.16 -15.96
N LEU A 75 2.18 2.04 -16.61
CA LEU A 75 2.51 2.02 -18.02
C LEU A 75 1.25 1.73 -18.85
N PHE A 76 0.98 2.56 -19.84
CA PHE A 76 -0.13 2.42 -20.78
C PHE A 76 0.36 2.36 -22.22
N SER A 77 -0.36 1.62 -23.07
CA SER A 77 -0.13 1.57 -24.51
C SER A 77 -0.35 2.90 -25.22
N SER A 78 -1.15 3.82 -24.66
CA SER A 78 -1.51 5.09 -25.31
C SER A 78 -1.82 6.19 -24.29
N PRO A 79 -1.60 7.46 -24.64
CA PRO A 79 -2.00 8.58 -23.78
C PRO A 79 -3.53 8.68 -23.68
N PHE A 80 -3.99 9.28 -22.60
CA PHE A 80 -5.42 9.50 -22.34
C PHE A 80 -5.61 10.74 -21.48
N GLN A 81 -6.83 11.27 -21.47
CA GLN A 81 -7.20 12.39 -20.61
C GLN A 81 -7.52 11.89 -19.20
N LEU A 82 -6.53 11.99 -18.31
CA LEU A 82 -6.67 11.62 -16.91
C LEU A 82 -7.68 12.52 -16.21
N GLN A 83 -8.56 11.92 -15.41
CA GLN A 83 -9.44 12.64 -14.48
C GLN A 83 -9.13 12.18 -13.05
N SER A 84 -9.36 13.05 -12.07
CA SER A 84 -9.16 12.70 -10.66
C SER A 84 -10.31 13.19 -9.80
N GLN A 85 -10.59 12.47 -8.72
CA GLN A 85 -11.66 12.75 -7.79
C GLN A 85 -11.23 12.40 -6.37
N ASP A 86 -11.66 13.21 -5.41
CA ASP A 86 -11.57 12.87 -4.00
C ASP A 86 -12.88 12.32 -3.50
N LEU A 87 -12.80 11.18 -2.82
CA LEU A 87 -13.93 10.49 -2.24
C LEU A 87 -13.69 10.33 -0.73
N SER A 88 -14.79 10.38 0.02
CA SER A 88 -14.80 10.14 1.46
C SER A 88 -15.98 9.26 1.80
N GLU A 89 -15.73 8.13 2.44
CA GLU A 89 -16.74 7.19 2.90
C GLU A 89 -16.50 6.91 4.39
N GLY A 90 -17.31 7.53 5.25
CA GLY A 90 -17.03 7.57 6.69
C GLY A 90 -15.65 8.16 6.98
N ASN A 91 -14.81 7.39 7.70
CA ASN A 91 -13.43 7.77 8.02
C ASN A 91 -12.42 7.42 6.92
N THR A 92 -12.87 6.75 5.87
CA THR A 92 -12.01 6.33 4.76
C THR A 92 -11.91 7.43 3.72
N LYS A 93 -10.67 7.79 3.35
CA LYS A 93 -10.37 8.76 2.29
C LYS A 93 -9.79 8.02 1.09
N ILE A 94 -10.27 8.35 -0.09
CA ILE A 94 -9.85 7.74 -1.35
C ILE A 94 -9.52 8.86 -2.34
N PHE A 95 -8.34 8.78 -2.95
CA PHE A 95 -8.02 9.55 -4.16
C PHE A 95 -8.20 8.65 -5.37
N ARG A 96 -9.19 8.97 -6.21
CA ARG A 96 -9.57 8.17 -7.37
C ARG A 96 -9.02 8.80 -8.64
N LEU A 97 -8.35 8.01 -9.45
CA LEU A 97 -8.06 8.34 -10.84
C LEU A 97 -9.03 7.61 -11.77
N LEU A 98 -9.46 8.32 -12.81
CA LEU A 98 -10.23 7.74 -13.90
C LEU A 98 -9.40 7.85 -15.18
N ALA A 99 -9.27 6.74 -15.88
CA ALA A 99 -8.67 6.64 -17.20
C ALA A 99 -9.77 6.23 -18.21
N PRO A 100 -10.50 7.21 -18.78
CA PRO A 100 -11.55 6.95 -19.76
C PRO A 100 -10.99 6.26 -21.01
N ALA A 101 -11.76 5.36 -21.60
CA ALA A 101 -11.38 4.54 -22.76
C ALA A 101 -10.13 3.66 -22.55
N CYS A 102 -9.64 3.56 -21.32
CA CYS A 102 -8.56 2.67 -20.94
C CYS A 102 -9.10 1.38 -20.31
N SER A 103 -8.43 0.28 -20.61
CA SER A 103 -8.67 -1.03 -20.00
C SER A 103 -7.38 -1.57 -19.36
N ALA A 104 -7.45 -2.72 -18.69
CA ALA A 104 -6.27 -3.43 -18.19
C ALA A 104 -5.96 -4.64 -19.08
N TRP A 105 -4.69 -4.87 -19.42
CA TRP A 105 -4.24 -5.88 -20.38
C TRP A 105 -4.57 -7.32 -19.94
N GLN A 106 -3.94 -7.77 -18.86
CA GLN A 106 -4.05 -9.12 -18.33
C GLN A 106 -4.39 -9.10 -16.84
N LYS A 107 -4.78 -10.25 -16.29
CA LYS A 107 -5.16 -10.38 -14.87
C LYS A 107 -4.08 -9.93 -13.89
N HIS A 108 -2.81 -9.91 -14.30
CA HIS A 108 -1.69 -9.47 -13.47
C HIS A 108 -1.47 -7.95 -13.49
N ALA A 109 -1.93 -7.27 -14.55
CA ALA A 109 -1.72 -5.84 -14.77
C ALA A 109 -2.54 -4.94 -13.83
N TRP A 110 -3.42 -5.51 -13.02
CA TRP A 110 -4.39 -4.78 -12.19
C TRP A 110 -4.62 -5.45 -10.83
N ARG A 111 -3.61 -6.20 -10.34
CA ARG A 111 -3.61 -6.67 -8.96
C ARG A 111 -3.40 -5.48 -8.02
N ASP A 112 -4.12 -5.48 -6.90
CA ASP A 112 -3.99 -4.46 -5.87
C ASP A 112 -2.52 -4.32 -5.42
N LEU A 113 -2.06 -3.07 -5.32
CA LEU A 113 -0.78 -2.75 -4.70
C LEU A 113 -1.00 -2.57 -3.20
N ILE A 114 -0.61 -3.55 -2.40
CA ILE A 114 -0.73 -3.49 -0.93
C ILE A 114 0.48 -2.77 -0.35
N THR A 115 0.31 -1.53 0.11
CA THR A 115 1.41 -0.69 0.60
C THR A 115 1.36 -0.37 2.09
N ARG A 116 0.40 -0.94 2.82
CA ARG A 116 0.17 -0.71 4.25
C ARG A 116 1.40 -0.92 5.15
N PHE A 117 2.31 -1.78 4.74
CA PHE A 117 3.52 -2.13 5.48
C PHE A 117 4.71 -1.18 5.24
N PHE A 118 4.59 -0.25 4.29
CA PHE A 118 5.63 0.73 3.98
C PHE A 118 5.33 2.09 4.61
N GLN A 119 6.35 2.92 4.80
CA GLN A 119 6.21 4.30 5.27
C GLN A 119 5.71 5.22 4.14
N THR A 120 4.43 5.09 3.79
CA THR A 120 3.70 5.88 2.79
C THR A 120 2.32 6.24 3.35
N PRO A 121 1.72 7.36 2.92
CA PRO A 121 0.34 7.72 3.28
C PRO A 121 -0.70 6.77 2.66
N ILE A 122 -0.34 5.95 1.67
CA ILE A 122 -1.26 5.06 0.96
C ILE A 122 -1.25 3.67 1.57
N GLU A 123 -2.42 3.16 1.95
CA GLU A 123 -2.59 1.79 2.43
C GLU A 123 -2.61 0.78 1.29
N LYS A 124 -3.36 1.12 0.23
CA LYS A 124 -3.63 0.23 -0.88
C LYS A 124 -3.94 1.03 -2.15
N VAL A 125 -3.54 0.49 -3.30
CA VAL A 125 -4.05 0.93 -4.61
C VAL A 125 -4.85 -0.20 -5.23
N SER A 126 -6.11 0.07 -5.55
CA SER A 126 -7.01 -0.90 -6.18
C SER A 126 -7.40 -0.49 -7.58
N PHE A 127 -7.74 -1.47 -8.41
CA PHE A 127 -8.06 -1.28 -9.81
C PHE A 127 -9.44 -1.85 -10.11
N PHE A 128 -10.27 -1.05 -10.77
CA PHE A 128 -11.63 -1.45 -11.13
C PHE A 128 -11.94 -1.04 -12.57
N ARG A 129 -12.99 -1.61 -13.12
CA ARG A 129 -13.67 -1.04 -14.28
C ARG A 129 -14.98 -0.46 -13.79
N ASP A 130 -15.44 0.61 -14.43
CA ASP A 130 -16.82 1.04 -14.25
C ASP A 130 -17.79 -0.04 -14.73
N ASP A 131 -19.07 0.06 -14.34
CA ASP A 131 -20.09 -0.95 -14.66
C ASP A 131 -20.26 -1.16 -16.17
N LYS A 132 -19.95 -0.12 -16.96
CA LYS A 132 -20.00 -0.16 -18.43
C LYS A 132 -18.72 -0.70 -19.07
N GLY A 133 -17.66 -0.91 -18.29
CA GLY A 133 -16.34 -1.34 -18.79
C GLY A 133 -15.64 -0.31 -19.69
N THR A 134 -16.06 0.94 -19.64
CA THR A 134 -15.58 2.05 -20.49
C THR A 134 -14.42 2.83 -19.88
N LYS A 135 -14.17 2.67 -18.58
CA LYS A 135 -13.14 3.41 -17.83
C LYS A 135 -12.40 2.47 -16.90
N LEU A 136 -11.08 2.61 -16.86
CA LEU A 136 -10.28 2.06 -15.79
C LEU A 136 -10.29 3.03 -14.61
N ILE A 137 -10.57 2.52 -13.42
CA ILE A 137 -10.60 3.26 -12.16
C ILE A 137 -9.40 2.80 -11.33
N ILE A 138 -8.64 3.74 -10.77
CA ILE A 138 -7.50 3.47 -9.89
C ILE A 138 -7.72 4.21 -8.58
N ASP A 139 -7.99 3.47 -7.50
CA ASP A 139 -8.30 4.02 -6.20
C ASP A 139 -7.11 3.92 -5.26
N PHE A 140 -6.67 5.07 -4.76
CA PHE A 140 -5.64 5.19 -3.74
C PHE A 140 -6.33 5.35 -2.39
N LEU A 141 -6.31 4.29 -1.59
CA LEU A 141 -6.82 4.27 -0.22
C LEU A 141 -5.77 4.88 0.71
N TYR A 142 -6.09 5.98 1.38
CA TYR A 142 -5.20 6.56 2.39
C TYR A 142 -5.23 5.73 3.68
N LYS A 143 -4.09 5.65 4.36
CA LYS A 143 -4.03 5.19 5.75
C LYS A 143 -4.84 6.16 6.61
N ASN A 144 -5.60 5.61 7.56
CA ASN A 144 -6.40 6.40 8.50
C ASN A 144 -5.62 7.60 9.05
N GLY A 145 -6.11 8.80 8.75
CA GLY A 145 -5.50 10.05 9.16
C GLY A 145 -6.24 11.25 8.56
N ASN A 146 -6.19 12.38 9.25
CA ASN A 146 -6.75 13.65 8.74
C ASN A 146 -5.99 14.20 7.52
N ASN A 147 -4.80 13.65 7.25
CA ASN A 147 -3.95 14.13 6.17
C ASN A 147 -4.09 13.26 4.91
N THR A 148 -4.43 13.92 3.80
CA THR A 148 -4.58 13.30 2.47
C THR A 148 -3.64 14.01 1.49
N PRO A 149 -2.33 13.75 1.56
CA PRO A 149 -1.35 14.44 0.73
C PRO A 149 -1.60 14.17 -0.76
N LYS A 150 -1.60 15.23 -1.57
CA LYS A 150 -1.78 15.11 -3.01
C LYS A 150 -0.50 14.66 -3.70
N PRO A 151 -0.59 13.71 -4.65
CA PRO A 151 0.56 13.36 -5.46
C PRO A 151 0.86 14.46 -6.47
N VAL A 152 2.13 14.64 -6.79
CA VAL A 152 2.55 15.31 -8.02
C VAL A 152 2.37 14.30 -9.16
N ILE A 153 1.59 14.67 -10.16
CA ILE A 153 1.29 13.82 -11.32
C ILE A 153 2.18 14.24 -12.48
N THR A 154 2.94 13.28 -13.02
CA THR A 154 3.81 13.49 -14.18
C THR A 154 3.42 12.54 -15.30
N HIS A 155 3.35 13.09 -16.50
CA HIS A 155 3.07 12.35 -17.73
C HIS A 155 4.36 12.29 -18.55
N MET A 156 4.79 11.10 -18.96
CA MET A 156 6.02 10.95 -19.74
C MET A 156 5.90 9.84 -20.78
N THR A 157 6.72 9.95 -21.83
CA THR A 157 6.86 8.88 -22.82
C THR A 157 8.00 7.96 -22.40
N PHE A 158 7.77 6.64 -22.42
CA PHE A 158 8.77 5.61 -22.14
C PHE A 158 8.72 4.56 -23.25
N GLN A 159 9.73 4.51 -24.13
CA GLN A 159 9.75 3.58 -25.28
C GLN A 159 8.47 3.61 -26.13
N ASN A 160 7.96 4.81 -26.42
CA ASN A 160 6.70 5.07 -27.13
C ASN A 160 5.41 4.71 -26.35
N TYR A 161 5.52 4.15 -25.15
CA TYR A 161 4.41 3.98 -24.23
C TYR A 161 4.18 5.24 -23.41
N TYR A 162 2.98 5.36 -22.86
CA TYR A 162 2.61 6.43 -21.95
C TYR A 162 2.82 5.98 -20.51
N LEU A 163 3.72 6.64 -19.79
CA LEU A 163 4.03 6.37 -18.40
C LEU A 163 3.45 7.49 -17.53
N LEU A 164 2.52 7.11 -16.66
CA LEU A 164 1.93 7.98 -15.65
C LEU A 164 2.65 7.77 -14.33
N ILE A 165 3.17 8.82 -13.72
CA ILE A 165 3.85 8.79 -12.43
C ILE A 165 3.09 9.63 -11.41
N LEU A 166 2.91 9.08 -10.21
CA LEU A 166 2.32 9.74 -9.05
C LEU A 166 3.31 9.74 -7.91
N ASP A 167 3.80 10.94 -7.56
CA ASP A 167 4.78 11.15 -6.53
C ASP A 167 4.16 11.77 -5.27
N PHE A 168 4.02 10.97 -4.22
CA PHE A 168 3.64 11.42 -2.89
C PHE A 168 4.91 11.86 -2.15
N HIS A 169 4.89 13.11 -1.68
CA HIS A 169 5.98 13.69 -0.91
C HIS A 169 5.78 13.44 0.58
N PRO A 170 6.87 13.36 1.35
CA PRO A 170 6.78 13.30 2.80
C PRO A 170 6.03 14.53 3.34
N ASP A 171 5.20 14.33 4.36
CA ASP A 171 4.58 15.45 5.05
C ASP A 171 5.67 16.29 5.72
N LYS A 172 5.62 17.61 5.53
CA LYS A 172 6.60 18.54 6.11
C LYS A 172 6.46 18.70 7.63
N THR A 173 5.57 17.95 8.30
CA THR A 173 5.21 18.16 9.71
C THR A 173 6.07 17.40 10.71
N ASP A 174 6.92 16.46 10.31
CA ASP A 174 7.87 15.85 11.23
C ASP A 174 9.13 16.70 11.35
N THR A 175 9.02 17.77 12.15
CA THR A 175 10.21 18.38 12.74
C THR A 175 10.90 17.28 13.56
N PRO A 176 12.18 16.95 13.32
CA PRO A 176 12.85 15.93 14.11
C PRO A 176 12.78 16.35 15.58
N VAL A 177 12.17 15.51 16.41
CA VAL A 177 12.18 15.66 17.87
C VAL A 177 13.65 15.74 18.27
N LYS A 178 14.09 16.95 18.64
CA LYS A 178 15.43 17.18 19.18
C LYS A 178 15.49 16.43 20.51
N VAL A 179 16.03 15.22 20.49
CA VAL A 179 16.29 14.45 21.71
C VAL A 179 17.21 15.31 22.58
N LEU A 180 16.68 15.79 23.69
CA LEU A 180 17.43 16.56 24.66
C LEU A 180 18.56 15.66 25.20
N PRO A 181 19.83 16.08 25.18
CA PRO A 181 20.90 15.27 25.74
C PRO A 181 20.64 15.07 27.24
N THR A 182 20.63 13.81 27.66
CA THR A 182 20.55 13.42 29.08
C THR A 182 21.74 14.05 29.83
N PRO A 183 21.52 14.75 30.96
CA PRO A 183 22.63 15.27 31.75
C PRO A 183 23.43 14.09 32.31
N SER A 184 24.73 14.02 31.99
CA SER A 184 25.67 13.14 32.65
C SER A 184 25.82 13.57 34.10
N LYS A 185 25.66 12.62 35.03
CA LYS A 185 26.13 12.77 36.42
C LYS A 185 27.63 12.64 36.48
#